data_AF-A0A923R6W9-F1
#
_entry.id   AF-A0A923R6W9-F1
#
_cell.length_a   1.000
_cell.length_b   1.000
_cell.length_c   1.000
_cell.angle_alpha   90.00
_cell.angle_beta   90.00
_cell.angle_gamma   90.00
#
_symmetry.space_group_name_H-M   'P 1'
#
loop_
_entity.id
_entity.type
_entity.pdbx_description
1 polymer ?
#
loop_
_entity_poly.entity_id
_entity_poly.type
_entity_poly.pdbx_seq_one_letter_code
_entity_poly.pdbx_strand_id
1 'polypeptide(L)'
;MNTENEKKWFVYVGDHHEGPFTPSEVHEKQKQGLVSKESYVWCEGMSDWLMLSEVKDLHIELKKLEQEDRPADRTNPKLERTNTKIILQSENSRIMDNPMTEKPVKVERSKAASIGKKGKPKSSKLPAILIICMLAVIVLGLGALSLASRLASDDLHTRLRPLLSRITDQVPALAPAFRLVPNLPDLNQDELHDLEDARLGSPEAGVKIAVASSLNDANRPTFYVSTNLPDRTKFDLYLVGNSETLLNRLQFSAQNTVTTVKGFGKSEVFLAEGGQLIPKGEYRLFLTESADQTEGVKLALPGYVGIRSALKTPPQVPANAHFLVVKTYFLGGPRDETYLTRLKAFHEKIKQTSQRELQELKQYSDTLNMQFSAMTTEFNRIHSAKKPSPGLRAAWKKDAATWGQINGQLDQTIQTWSKETLQNEFFYGKVYELVKNAYESVKSLFQIENNFIEGNPDRGGFEIQHGKALSEAREALELLQTKMELMGKAPATPSGIPTRDGL
;
A
#
# COMPACT_ATOMS: atom_id res chain seq x y z
N MET A 1 -29.81 36.45 20.79
CA MET A 1 -28.49 35.91 21.18
C MET A 1 -27.47 36.49 20.23
N ASN A 2 -26.40 37.12 20.73
CA ASN A 2 -25.33 37.68 19.89
C ASN A 2 -24.50 36.52 19.32
N THR A 3 -24.75 36.15 18.06
CA THR A 3 -24.04 35.09 17.32
C THR A 3 -22.65 35.50 16.81
N GLU A 4 -22.25 36.77 16.98
CA GLU A 4 -21.00 37.28 16.41
C GLU A 4 -19.72 36.96 17.21
N ASN A 5 -19.83 36.36 18.41
CA ASN A 5 -18.67 36.12 19.29
C ASN A 5 -18.44 34.64 19.64
N GLU A 6 -19.03 33.70 18.89
CA GLU A 6 -18.81 32.27 19.11
C GLU A 6 -17.45 31.84 18.53
N LYS A 7 -16.69 31.07 19.33
CA LYS A 7 -15.40 30.51 18.90
C LYS A 7 -15.59 29.64 17.67
N LYS A 8 -14.80 29.92 16.63
CA LYS A 8 -14.79 29.20 15.36
C LYS A 8 -13.80 28.04 15.41
N TRP A 9 -14.29 26.83 15.19
CA TRP A 9 -13.51 25.59 15.21
C TRP A 9 -13.26 25.05 13.81
N PHE A 10 -12.07 24.53 13.58
CA PHE A 10 -11.73 23.76 12.41
C PHE A 10 -11.49 22.31 12.83
N VAL A 11 -12.00 21.36 12.06
CA VAL A 11 -11.95 19.93 12.39
C VAL A 11 -11.33 19.16 11.23
N TYR A 12 -10.42 18.24 11.54
CA TYR A 12 -9.80 17.36 10.55
C TYR A 12 -10.74 16.19 10.23
N VAL A 13 -11.23 16.12 9.00
CA VAL A 13 -12.17 15.10 8.52
C VAL A 13 -11.54 14.38 7.32
N GLY A 14 -11.01 13.18 7.54
CA GLY A 14 -10.23 12.47 6.52
C GLY A 14 -8.84 13.08 6.37
N ASP A 15 -8.53 13.64 5.20
CA ASP A 15 -7.20 14.19 4.83
C ASP A 15 -7.23 15.72 4.62
N HIS A 16 -8.30 16.40 5.03
CA HIS A 16 -8.43 17.85 4.97
C HIS A 16 -9.10 18.38 6.23
N HIS A 17 -8.91 19.67 6.51
CA HIS A 17 -9.65 20.37 7.55
C HIS A 17 -10.89 21.03 6.97
N GLU A 18 -11.98 21.00 7.74
CA GLU A 18 -13.23 21.70 7.43
C GLU A 18 -13.53 22.73 8.54
N GLY A 19 -14.20 23.82 8.19
CA GLY A 19 -14.58 24.90 9.11
C GLY A 19 -14.64 26.26 8.39
N PRO A 20 -14.89 27.36 9.13
CA PRO A 20 -15.12 27.40 10.57
C PRO A 20 -16.50 26.87 10.97
N PHE A 21 -16.54 26.09 12.05
CA PHE A 21 -17.76 25.55 12.67
C PHE A 21 -18.00 26.16 14.05
N THR A 22 -19.26 26.30 14.41
CA THR A 22 -19.71 26.52 15.79
C THR A 22 -19.61 25.21 16.59
N PRO A 23 -19.55 25.26 17.93
CA PRO A 23 -19.58 24.07 18.77
C PRO A 23 -20.80 23.17 18.50
N SER A 24 -21.96 23.77 18.18
CA SER A 24 -23.20 23.06 17.82
C SER A 24 -23.06 22.27 16.52
N GLU A 25 -22.41 22.83 15.50
CA GLU A 25 -22.14 22.12 14.24
C GLU A 25 -21.13 20.99 14.41
N VAL A 26 -20.11 21.19 15.27
CA VAL A 26 -19.16 20.11 15.64
C VAL A 26 -19.89 18.98 16.36
N HIS A 27 -20.83 19.30 17.26
CA HIS A 27 -21.67 18.31 17.96
C HIS A 27 -22.56 17.53 16.99
N GLU A 28 -23.18 18.21 16.01
CA GLU A 28 -23.99 17.56 14.99
C GLU A 28 -23.16 16.61 14.11
N LYS A 29 -21.96 17.02 13.70
CA LYS A 29 -21.01 16.15 12.99
C LYS A 29 -20.54 14.97 13.85
N GLN A 30 -20.42 15.15 15.16
CA GLN A 30 -20.12 14.06 16.10
C GLN A 30 -21.27 13.05 16.18
N LYS A 31 -22.53 13.51 16.22
CA LYS A 31 -23.71 12.63 16.14
C LYS A 31 -23.81 11.85 14.82
N GLN A 32 -23.37 12.45 13.72
CA GLN A 32 -23.31 11.81 12.40
C GLN A 32 -22.15 10.81 12.26
N GLY A 33 -21.23 10.73 13.24
CA GLY A 33 -20.06 9.87 13.19
C GLY A 33 -18.94 10.35 12.26
N LEU A 34 -19.03 11.60 11.74
CA LEU A 34 -18.00 12.20 10.90
C LEU A 34 -16.81 12.72 11.72
N VAL A 35 -17.04 13.04 12.99
CA VAL A 35 -16.04 13.55 13.93
C VAL A 35 -16.05 12.65 15.17
N SER A 36 -14.90 12.11 15.55
CA SER A 36 -14.74 11.29 16.74
C SER A 36 -13.99 12.06 17.84
N LYS A 37 -13.86 11.48 19.04
CA LYS A 37 -13.05 12.06 20.13
C LYS A 37 -11.55 12.09 19.80
N GLU A 38 -11.13 11.33 18.79
CA GLU A 38 -9.75 11.22 18.29
C GLU A 38 -9.51 12.15 17.09
N SER A 39 -10.54 12.82 16.57
CA SER A 39 -10.39 13.82 15.52
C SER A 39 -9.60 15.02 16.04
N TYR A 40 -8.69 15.54 15.21
CA TYR A 40 -7.94 16.76 15.51
C TYR A 40 -8.80 17.99 15.27
N VAL A 41 -8.72 18.96 16.19
CA VAL A 41 -9.41 20.24 16.13
C VAL A 41 -8.44 21.38 16.39
N TRP A 42 -8.75 22.54 15.80
CA TRP A 42 -8.00 23.76 16.01
C TRP A 42 -8.96 24.94 16.05
N CYS A 43 -8.67 25.95 16.87
CA CYS A 43 -9.36 27.23 16.83
C CYS A 43 -8.35 28.38 16.91
N GLU A 44 -8.78 29.57 16.51
CA GLU A 44 -7.93 30.76 16.49
C GLU A 44 -7.37 31.04 17.89
N GLY A 45 -6.03 31.15 17.98
CA GLY A 45 -5.30 31.31 19.25
C GLY A 45 -4.68 30.03 19.81
N MET A 46 -4.98 28.85 19.25
CA MET A 46 -4.27 27.61 19.60
C MET A 46 -2.92 27.52 18.88
N SER A 47 -1.90 27.01 19.57
CA SER A 47 -0.55 26.86 19.02
C SER A 47 -0.41 25.72 18.02
N ASP A 48 -1.25 24.68 18.15
CA ASP A 48 -1.24 23.50 17.28
C ASP A 48 -2.62 22.82 17.26
N TRP A 49 -2.81 21.88 16.32
CA TRP A 49 -3.96 20.98 16.27
C TRP A 49 -3.90 20.01 17.44
N LEU A 50 -4.96 19.95 18.23
CA LEU A 50 -5.07 19.03 19.37
C LEU A 50 -6.21 18.05 19.14
N MET A 51 -6.15 16.86 19.75
CA MET A 51 -7.29 15.95 19.68
C MET A 51 -8.51 16.57 20.37
N LEU A 52 -9.72 16.34 19.85
CA LEU A 52 -10.97 16.87 20.41
C LEU A 52 -11.13 16.54 21.90
N SER A 53 -10.61 15.39 22.34
CA SER A 53 -10.59 14.98 23.75
C SER A 53 -9.62 15.77 24.65
N GLU A 54 -8.60 16.40 24.09
CA GLU A 54 -7.60 17.19 24.83
C GLU A 54 -8.04 18.65 25.01
N VAL A 55 -8.94 19.13 24.15
CA VAL A 55 -9.44 20.51 24.18
C VAL A 55 -10.60 20.64 25.18
N LYS A 56 -10.26 20.94 26.44
CA LYS A 56 -11.22 21.03 27.56
C LYS A 56 -12.39 21.97 27.28
N ASP A 57 -12.14 23.13 26.68
CA ASP A 57 -13.16 24.15 26.40
C ASP A 57 -14.26 23.59 25.49
N LEU A 58 -13.89 23.06 24.33
CA LEU A 58 -14.83 22.46 23.38
C LEU A 58 -15.53 21.25 23.99
N HIS A 59 -14.81 20.43 24.75
CA HIS A 59 -15.40 19.24 25.40
C HIS A 59 -16.51 19.60 26.41
N ILE A 60 -16.38 20.71 27.14
CA ILE A 60 -17.41 21.19 28.07
C ILE A 60 -18.66 21.64 27.29
N GLU A 61 -18.48 22.36 26.18
CA GLU A 61 -19.58 22.83 25.33
C GLU A 61 -20.35 21.67 24.69
N LEU A 62 -19.64 20.68 24.14
CA LEU A 62 -20.25 19.48 23.56
C LEU A 62 -21.04 18.68 24.60
N LYS A 63 -20.52 18.55 25.84
CA LYS A 63 -21.26 17.91 26.94
C LYS A 63 -22.53 18.65 27.33
N LYS A 64 -22.50 19.98 27.31
CA LYS A 64 -23.68 20.79 27.59
C LYS A 64 -24.76 20.56 26.53
N LEU A 65 -24.38 20.56 25.25
CA LEU A 65 -25.27 20.27 24.14
C LEU A 65 -25.84 18.85 24.21
N GLU A 66 -25.02 17.85 24.58
CA GLU A 66 -25.47 16.47 24.80
C GLU A 66 -26.52 16.34 25.93
N GLN A 67 -26.42 17.18 26.97
CA GLN A 67 -27.41 17.22 28.05
C GLN A 67 -28.71 17.92 27.64
N GLU A 68 -28.62 18.97 26.82
CA GLU A 68 -29.79 19.68 26.27
C GLU A 68 -30.57 18.81 25.26
N ASP A 69 -29.88 17.93 24.55
CA ASP A 69 -30.49 16.96 23.63
C ASP A 69 -31.21 15.79 24.31
N ARG A 70 -30.99 15.56 25.61
CA ARG A 70 -31.74 14.51 26.31
C ARG A 70 -33.20 14.95 26.41
N PRO A 71 -34.16 14.19 25.84
CA PRO A 71 -35.57 14.52 26.00
C PRO A 71 -35.86 14.54 27.50
N ALA A 72 -36.27 15.72 27.99
CA ALA A 72 -36.68 15.88 29.37
C ALA A 72 -37.75 14.83 29.66
N ASP A 73 -37.42 13.88 30.54
CA ASP A 73 -38.30 12.82 31.00
C ASP A 73 -39.53 13.47 31.65
N ARG A 74 -40.58 13.65 30.83
CA ARG A 74 -41.89 14.10 31.23
C ARG A 74 -42.82 12.90 31.21
N THR A 75 -43.06 12.41 32.42
CA THR A 75 -44.32 11.81 32.85
C THR A 75 -45.53 12.34 32.07
N ASN A 76 -46.26 11.41 31.45
CA ASN A 76 -47.60 11.54 30.87
C ASN A 76 -48.63 12.20 31.83
N PRO A 77 -49.84 12.64 31.39
CA PRO A 77 -50.42 12.58 30.03
C PRO A 77 -51.11 13.90 29.57
N LYS A 78 -51.44 14.01 28.27
CA LYS A 78 -52.83 14.20 27.75
C LYS A 78 -52.82 14.45 26.24
N LEU A 79 -53.60 13.63 25.53
CA LEU A 79 -53.95 13.77 24.12
C LEU A 79 -54.47 15.17 23.79
N GLU A 80 -53.92 15.79 22.74
CA GLU A 80 -54.71 16.64 21.86
C GLU A 80 -54.25 16.48 20.40
N ARG A 81 -55.24 16.16 19.56
CA ARG A 81 -55.12 15.95 18.12
C ARG A 81 -55.14 17.30 17.42
N THR A 82 -54.26 17.51 16.46
CA THR A 82 -54.56 18.40 15.33
C THR A 82 -53.91 17.94 14.04
N ASN A 83 -54.73 18.00 13.00
CA ASN A 83 -54.52 17.53 11.64
C ASN A 83 -53.45 18.32 10.90
N THR A 84 -52.64 17.66 10.07
CA THR A 84 -52.15 18.26 8.83
C THR A 84 -52.04 17.18 7.74
N LYS A 85 -52.56 17.57 6.57
CA LYS A 85 -52.92 16.79 5.39
C LYS A 85 -51.99 17.22 4.25
N ILE A 86 -51.15 16.32 3.72
CA ILE A 86 -50.43 16.48 2.43
C ILE A 86 -50.28 15.06 1.83
N ILE A 87 -51.21 14.64 0.96
CA ILE A 87 -51.10 14.56 -0.51
C ILE A 87 -50.02 13.57 -1.00
N LEU A 88 -50.48 12.36 -1.30
CA LEU A 88 -49.85 11.37 -2.17
C LEU A 88 -50.21 11.67 -3.62
N GLN A 89 -49.22 11.66 -4.51
CA GLN A 89 -49.43 11.41 -5.94
C GLN A 89 -48.66 10.16 -6.34
N SER A 90 -49.46 9.17 -6.73
CA SER A 90 -49.11 7.91 -7.38
C SER A 90 -49.41 8.02 -8.87
N GLU A 91 -48.53 7.51 -9.73
CA GLU A 91 -48.86 6.88 -11.03
C GLU A 91 -47.59 6.12 -11.49
N ASN A 92 -47.62 4.78 -11.55
CA ASN A 92 -47.97 3.95 -12.72
C ASN A 92 -47.14 4.30 -13.97
N SER A 93 -46.56 3.39 -14.75
CA SER A 93 -46.56 1.93 -14.85
C SER A 93 -45.65 1.59 -16.04
N ARG A 94 -45.00 0.41 -16.06
CA ARG A 94 -44.91 -0.44 -17.27
C ARG A 94 -44.21 -1.76 -16.98
N ILE A 95 -45.07 -2.78 -16.93
CA ILE A 95 -44.79 -4.20 -17.06
C ILE A 95 -44.44 -4.46 -18.54
N MET A 96 -43.35 -5.16 -18.79
CA MET A 96 -43.09 -5.83 -20.07
C MET A 96 -42.85 -7.31 -19.77
N ASP A 97 -43.88 -8.10 -20.03
CA ASP A 97 -43.79 -9.54 -20.20
C ASP A 97 -43.08 -9.84 -21.52
N ASN A 98 -42.14 -10.78 -21.49
CA ASN A 98 -41.75 -11.50 -22.70
C ASN A 98 -41.41 -12.95 -22.36
N PRO A 99 -42.14 -13.95 -22.88
CA PRO A 99 -41.79 -15.35 -22.74
C PRO A 99 -40.94 -15.79 -23.93
N MET A 100 -39.72 -16.29 -23.68
CA MET A 100 -39.00 -17.10 -24.65
C MET A 100 -38.87 -18.54 -24.19
N THR A 101 -39.58 -19.38 -24.94
CA THR A 101 -39.48 -20.82 -25.09
C THR A 101 -38.11 -21.27 -25.56
N GLU A 102 -37.43 -22.14 -24.80
CA GLU A 102 -36.41 -23.03 -25.34
C GLU A 102 -36.60 -24.49 -24.90
N LYS A 103 -36.28 -25.37 -25.85
CA LYS A 103 -36.70 -26.76 -26.01
C LYS A 103 -35.86 -27.73 -25.16
N PRO A 104 -36.40 -28.87 -24.70
CA PRO A 104 -35.57 -29.96 -24.20
C PRO A 104 -34.94 -30.73 -25.38
N VAL A 105 -33.60 -30.79 -25.39
CA VAL A 105 -32.81 -31.63 -26.28
C VAL A 105 -32.90 -33.08 -25.82
N LYS A 106 -33.32 -33.93 -26.76
CA LYS A 106 -33.47 -35.38 -26.66
C LYS A 106 -32.10 -36.02 -26.88
N VAL A 107 -31.49 -36.59 -25.84
CA VAL A 107 -30.26 -37.39 -25.99
C VAL A 107 -30.62 -38.84 -26.31
N GLU A 108 -30.09 -39.29 -27.44
CA GLU A 108 -30.28 -40.61 -28.02
C GLU A 108 -29.62 -41.73 -27.20
N ARG A 109 -30.31 -42.88 -27.25
CA ARG A 109 -29.79 -44.20 -26.89
C ARG A 109 -28.64 -44.57 -27.81
N SER A 110 -27.50 -44.96 -27.23
CA SER A 110 -26.56 -45.87 -27.88
C SER A 110 -26.49 -47.19 -27.10
N LYS A 111 -26.70 -48.28 -27.84
CA LYS A 111 -26.56 -49.67 -27.43
C LYS A 111 -25.10 -50.11 -27.57
N ALA A 112 -24.83 -51.23 -26.90
CA ALA A 112 -23.84 -52.26 -27.21
C ALA A 112 -22.50 -52.17 -26.47
N ALA A 113 -22.27 -53.14 -25.57
CA ALA A 113 -21.28 -54.20 -25.79
C ALA A 113 -21.43 -55.29 -24.72
N SER A 114 -21.90 -56.46 -25.14
CA SER A 114 -21.82 -57.69 -24.35
C SER A 114 -20.39 -58.22 -24.40
N ILE A 115 -19.70 -58.29 -23.26
CA ILE A 115 -18.39 -58.95 -23.14
C ILE A 115 -18.57 -60.27 -22.39
N GLY A 116 -17.97 -61.31 -22.98
CA GLY A 116 -18.20 -62.72 -22.69
C GLY A 116 -17.68 -63.19 -21.33
N LYS A 117 -18.42 -64.16 -20.78
CA LYS A 117 -18.03 -65.03 -19.67
C LYS A 117 -16.91 -65.98 -20.13
N LYS A 118 -15.80 -66.04 -19.38
CA LYS A 118 -14.91 -67.20 -19.34
C LYS A 118 -14.43 -67.48 -17.90
N GLY A 119 -14.53 -68.76 -17.52
CA GLY A 119 -13.60 -69.47 -16.63
C GLY A 119 -13.60 -69.12 -15.14
N LYS A 120 -14.36 -69.87 -14.33
CA LYS A 120 -14.10 -70.03 -12.89
C LYS A 120 -13.09 -71.18 -12.68
N PRO A 121 -11.97 -70.98 -11.97
CA PRO A 121 -11.39 -72.02 -11.16
C PRO A 121 -12.03 -72.02 -9.77
N LYS A 122 -12.36 -73.22 -9.28
CA LYS A 122 -12.81 -73.45 -7.90
C LYS A 122 -11.58 -73.42 -6.98
N SER A 123 -11.50 -72.42 -6.11
CA SER A 123 -10.71 -72.50 -4.87
C SER A 123 -11.43 -71.73 -3.76
N SER A 124 -11.24 -72.21 -2.53
CA SER A 124 -11.96 -71.93 -1.27
C SER A 124 -12.29 -70.44 -1.00
N LYS A 125 -13.59 -70.11 -0.89
CA LYS A 125 -14.11 -68.71 -0.84
C LYS A 125 -14.61 -68.19 0.52
N LEU A 126 -14.34 -68.85 1.64
CA LEU A 126 -14.79 -68.32 2.94
C LEU A 126 -14.04 -67.07 3.45
N PRO A 127 -12.72 -66.86 3.21
CA PRO A 127 -12.08 -65.61 3.66
C PRO A 127 -12.36 -64.40 2.75
N ALA A 128 -12.67 -64.61 1.47
CA ALA A 128 -12.88 -63.52 0.51
C ALA A 128 -14.18 -62.73 0.75
N ILE A 129 -15.25 -63.38 1.19
CA ILE A 129 -16.54 -62.72 1.45
C ILE A 129 -16.43 -61.78 2.67
N LEU A 130 -15.71 -62.22 3.72
CA LEU A 130 -15.48 -61.42 4.92
C LEU A 130 -14.65 -60.15 4.62
N ILE A 131 -13.62 -60.28 3.78
CA ILE A 131 -12.80 -59.13 3.33
C ILE A 131 -13.64 -58.16 2.50
N ILE A 132 -14.49 -58.65 1.60
CA ILE A 132 -15.38 -57.80 0.78
C ILE A 132 -16.41 -57.08 1.67
N CYS A 133 -16.99 -57.76 2.67
CA CYS A 133 -17.92 -57.13 3.61
C CYS A 133 -17.23 -56.07 4.47
N MET A 134 -16.03 -56.33 4.99
CA MET A 134 -15.27 -55.32 5.73
C MET A 134 -14.91 -54.11 4.85
N LEU A 135 -14.46 -54.33 3.61
CA LEU A 135 -14.20 -53.23 2.66
C LEU A 135 -15.47 -52.43 2.35
N ALA A 136 -16.62 -53.10 2.20
CA ALA A 136 -17.89 -52.41 1.97
C ALA A 136 -18.32 -51.55 3.17
N VAL A 137 -18.15 -52.04 4.40
CA VAL A 137 -18.43 -51.26 5.62
C VAL A 137 -17.48 -50.07 5.74
N ILE A 138 -16.19 -50.24 5.41
CA ILE A 138 -15.21 -49.16 5.40
C ILE A 138 -15.58 -48.11 4.33
N VAL A 139 -15.91 -48.54 3.11
CA VAL A 139 -16.30 -47.62 2.02
C VAL A 139 -17.59 -46.87 2.35
N LEU A 140 -18.60 -47.54 2.93
CA LEU A 140 -19.83 -46.89 3.38
C LEU A 140 -19.57 -45.91 4.53
N GLY A 141 -18.72 -46.29 5.50
CA GLY A 141 -18.30 -45.43 6.60
C GLY A 141 -17.55 -44.19 6.11
N LEU A 142 -16.63 -44.36 5.17
CA LEU A 142 -15.89 -43.26 4.53
C LEU A 142 -16.81 -42.36 3.70
N GLY A 143 -17.77 -42.94 2.97
CA GLY A 143 -18.77 -42.19 2.22
C GLY A 143 -19.67 -41.35 3.12
N ALA A 144 -20.17 -41.93 4.21
CA ALA A 144 -20.95 -41.21 5.22
C ALA A 144 -20.13 -40.12 5.91
N LEU A 145 -18.86 -40.38 6.24
CA LEU A 145 -17.96 -39.40 6.84
C LEU A 145 -17.61 -38.26 5.87
N SER A 146 -17.40 -38.56 4.59
CA SER A 146 -17.21 -37.57 3.52
C SER A 146 -18.43 -36.66 3.41
N LEU A 147 -19.64 -37.24 3.34
CA LEU A 147 -20.88 -36.47 3.28
C LEU A 147 -21.06 -35.61 4.54
N ALA A 148 -20.82 -36.20 5.71
CA ALA A 148 -20.89 -35.50 6.99
C ALA A 148 -19.89 -34.34 7.06
N SER A 149 -18.66 -34.50 6.55
CA SER A 149 -17.67 -33.41 6.52
C SER A 149 -18.12 -32.23 5.63
N ARG A 150 -18.81 -32.52 4.52
CA ARG A 150 -19.31 -31.48 3.61
C ARG A 150 -20.53 -30.74 4.14
N LEU A 151 -21.34 -31.40 4.98
CA LEU A 151 -22.56 -30.87 5.57
C LEU A 151 -22.39 -30.41 7.03
N ALA A 152 -21.23 -30.68 7.64
CA ALA A 152 -20.94 -30.36 9.04
C ALA A 152 -20.97 -28.85 9.27
N SER A 153 -21.49 -28.44 10.44
CA SER A 153 -21.26 -27.11 10.96
C SER A 153 -19.76 -26.90 11.27
N ASP A 154 -19.33 -25.63 11.31
CA ASP A 154 -17.93 -25.27 11.52
C ASP A 154 -17.33 -25.87 12.80
N ASP A 155 -18.11 -25.99 13.87
CA ASP A 155 -17.69 -26.62 15.13
C ASP A 155 -17.41 -28.12 14.94
N LEU A 156 -18.31 -28.84 14.28
CA LEU A 156 -18.12 -30.27 14.00
C LEU A 156 -16.94 -30.50 13.05
N HIS A 157 -16.80 -29.66 12.03
CA HIS A 157 -15.68 -29.74 11.09
C HIS A 157 -14.34 -29.54 11.81
N THR A 158 -14.26 -28.57 12.72
CA THR A 158 -13.06 -28.29 13.53
C THR A 158 -12.68 -29.49 14.40
N ARG A 159 -13.67 -30.18 14.99
CA ARG A 159 -13.44 -31.40 15.79
C ARG A 159 -13.02 -32.60 14.94
N LEU A 160 -13.55 -32.75 13.73
CA LEU A 160 -13.23 -33.86 12.84
C LEU A 160 -11.88 -33.67 12.11
N ARG A 161 -11.44 -32.42 11.91
CA ARG A 161 -10.24 -32.08 11.13
C ARG A 161 -8.97 -32.86 11.52
N PRO A 162 -8.64 -33.08 12.81
CA PRO A 162 -7.47 -33.87 13.18
C PRO A 162 -7.56 -35.34 12.79
N LEU A 163 -8.77 -35.91 12.79
CA LEU A 163 -9.01 -37.29 12.40
C LEU A 163 -8.99 -37.41 10.87
N LEU A 164 -9.63 -36.48 10.16
CA LEU A 164 -9.61 -36.42 8.70
C LEU A 164 -8.17 -36.28 8.18
N SER A 165 -7.35 -35.42 8.79
CA SER A 165 -5.94 -35.26 8.38
C SER A 165 -5.17 -36.57 8.52
N ARG A 166 -5.33 -37.30 9.63
CA ARG A 166 -4.67 -38.61 9.82
C ARG A 166 -5.11 -39.65 8.78
N ILE A 167 -6.40 -39.65 8.42
CA ILE A 167 -6.93 -40.56 7.39
C ILE A 167 -6.34 -40.20 6.02
N THR A 168 -6.30 -38.91 5.67
CA THR A 168 -5.74 -38.47 4.37
C THR A 168 -4.24 -38.69 4.28
N ASP A 169 -3.51 -38.57 5.39
CA ASP A 169 -2.07 -38.86 5.44
C ASP A 169 -1.80 -40.36 5.21
N GLN A 170 -2.68 -41.24 5.70
CA GLN A 170 -2.57 -42.70 5.50
C GLN A 170 -3.08 -43.15 4.13
N VAL A 171 -4.11 -42.49 3.59
CA VAL A 171 -4.74 -42.84 2.31
C VAL A 171 -4.96 -41.56 1.48
N PRO A 172 -3.93 -41.06 0.78
CA PRO A 172 -4.00 -39.81 0.02
C PRO A 172 -5.10 -39.80 -1.06
N ALA A 173 -5.48 -40.96 -1.59
CA ALA A 173 -6.55 -41.11 -2.57
C ALA A 173 -7.93 -40.64 -2.06
N LEU A 174 -8.12 -40.56 -0.73
CA LEU A 174 -9.37 -40.07 -0.14
C LEU A 174 -9.40 -38.55 0.06
N ALA A 175 -8.27 -37.85 -0.10
CA ALA A 175 -8.21 -36.40 0.13
C ALA A 175 -9.27 -35.59 -0.64
N PRO A 176 -9.57 -35.87 -1.93
CA PRO A 176 -10.60 -35.13 -2.67
C PRO A 176 -12.04 -35.34 -2.14
N ALA A 177 -12.27 -36.40 -1.36
CA ALA A 177 -13.59 -36.65 -0.77
C ALA A 177 -13.86 -35.69 0.39
N PHE A 178 -12.82 -35.31 1.14
CA PHE A 178 -12.90 -34.50 2.35
C PHE A 178 -12.60 -33.03 2.09
N ARG A 179 -13.32 -32.14 2.77
CA ARG A 179 -12.92 -30.73 2.85
C ARG A 179 -11.79 -30.59 3.85
N LEU A 180 -10.60 -30.24 3.35
CA LEU A 180 -9.43 -30.04 4.20
C LEU A 180 -9.33 -28.59 4.71
N VAL A 181 -9.79 -27.64 3.90
CA VAL A 181 -9.85 -26.20 4.20
C VAL A 181 -11.07 -25.94 5.10
N PRO A 182 -10.96 -25.05 6.12
CA PRO A 182 -12.13 -24.63 6.89
C PRO A 182 -13.18 -23.97 6.00
N ASN A 183 -14.42 -23.92 6.46
CA ASN A 183 -15.44 -23.11 5.79
C ASN A 183 -15.08 -21.63 5.92
N LEU A 184 -14.94 -20.94 4.79
CA LEU A 184 -14.52 -19.55 4.72
C LEU A 184 -15.62 -18.78 3.98
N PRO A 185 -16.65 -18.29 4.71
CA PRO A 185 -17.79 -17.58 4.09
C PRO A 185 -17.38 -16.24 3.47
N ASP A 186 -16.18 -15.76 3.81
CA ASP A 186 -15.56 -14.55 3.32
C ASP A 186 -14.69 -14.77 2.08
N LEU A 187 -14.84 -15.89 1.35
CA LEU A 187 -14.11 -16.15 0.12
C LEU A 187 -15.04 -16.35 -1.07
N ASN A 188 -14.55 -15.98 -2.25
CA ASN A 188 -15.16 -16.38 -3.50
C ASN A 188 -15.04 -17.90 -3.68
N GLN A 189 -16.02 -18.53 -4.34
CA GLN A 189 -16.01 -19.99 -4.55
C GLN A 189 -14.79 -20.47 -5.33
N ASP A 190 -14.34 -19.71 -6.34
CA ASP A 190 -13.17 -20.06 -7.13
C ASP A 190 -11.89 -20.03 -6.30
N GLU A 191 -11.71 -19.03 -5.44
CA GLU A 191 -10.55 -18.94 -4.56
C GLU A 191 -10.57 -20.02 -3.47
N LEU A 192 -11.75 -20.39 -2.96
CA LEU A 192 -11.88 -21.52 -2.05
C LEU A 192 -11.46 -22.82 -2.74
N HIS A 193 -11.85 -23.02 -3.99
CA HIS A 193 -11.46 -24.19 -4.78
C HIS A 193 -9.94 -24.24 -5.01
N ASP A 194 -9.30 -23.11 -5.35
CA ASP A 194 -7.85 -23.00 -5.46
C ASP A 194 -7.14 -23.42 -4.16
N LEU A 195 -7.66 -22.97 -3.00
CA LEU A 195 -7.10 -23.32 -1.69
C LEU A 195 -7.27 -24.80 -1.37
N GLU A 196 -8.39 -25.42 -1.75
CA GLU A 196 -8.62 -26.86 -1.58
C GLU A 196 -7.68 -27.67 -2.47
N ASP A 197 -7.57 -27.33 -3.75
CA ASP A 197 -6.74 -28.00 -4.74
C ASP A 197 -5.25 -27.93 -4.40
N ALA A 198 -4.81 -26.81 -3.82
CA ALA A 198 -3.42 -26.63 -3.38
C ALA A 198 -3.01 -27.61 -2.26
N ARG A 199 -3.95 -28.24 -1.56
CA ARG A 199 -3.66 -29.24 -0.53
C ARG A 199 -3.69 -30.67 -1.04
N LEU A 200 -4.16 -30.90 -2.26
CA LEU A 200 -4.31 -32.23 -2.82
C LEU A 200 -3.00 -32.75 -3.41
N GLY A 201 -2.66 -33.99 -3.08
CA GLY A 201 -1.46 -34.69 -3.56
C GLY A 201 -0.26 -34.52 -2.63
N SER A 202 0.76 -35.34 -2.83
CA SER A 202 1.99 -35.26 -2.03
C SER A 202 2.98 -34.25 -2.64
N PRO A 203 3.88 -33.63 -1.85
CA PRO A 203 4.91 -32.73 -2.36
C PRO A 203 5.77 -33.32 -3.48
N GLU A 204 6.03 -34.63 -3.44
CA GLU A 204 6.82 -35.36 -4.44
C GLU A 204 6.13 -35.43 -5.79
N ALA A 205 4.80 -35.37 -5.83
CA ALA A 205 4.02 -35.28 -7.06
C ALA A 205 3.99 -33.86 -7.64
N GLY A 206 4.53 -32.88 -6.92
CA GLY A 206 4.57 -31.48 -7.30
C GLY A 206 4.10 -30.58 -6.14
N VAL A 207 4.87 -29.54 -5.85
CA VAL A 207 4.50 -28.52 -4.87
C VAL A 207 3.32 -27.71 -5.41
N LYS A 208 2.31 -27.51 -4.57
CA LYS A 208 1.15 -26.67 -4.87
C LYS A 208 0.95 -25.65 -3.76
N ILE A 209 0.69 -24.42 -4.16
CA ILE A 209 0.52 -23.28 -3.27
C ILE A 209 -0.58 -22.41 -3.86
N ALA A 210 -1.53 -22.00 -3.02
CA ALA A 210 -2.56 -21.05 -3.37
C ALA A 210 -2.70 -19.98 -2.29
N VAL A 211 -3.13 -18.80 -2.70
CA VAL A 211 -3.44 -17.67 -1.83
C VAL A 211 -4.77 -17.06 -2.22
N ALA A 212 -5.55 -16.62 -1.22
CA ALA A 212 -6.84 -15.97 -1.38
C ALA A 212 -6.96 -14.79 -0.41
N SER A 213 -7.69 -13.74 -0.82
CA SER A 213 -7.95 -12.57 0.03
C SER A 213 -9.29 -12.71 0.73
N SER A 214 -9.33 -12.52 2.05
CA SER A 214 -10.58 -12.41 2.81
C SER A 214 -11.43 -11.22 2.33
N LEU A 215 -12.72 -11.44 2.10
CA LEU A 215 -13.72 -10.42 1.73
C LEU A 215 -14.34 -9.71 2.94
N ASN A 216 -14.02 -10.11 4.18
CA ASN A 216 -14.61 -9.53 5.39
C ASN A 216 -14.36 -8.03 5.55
N ASP A 217 -13.13 -7.57 5.30
CA ASP A 217 -12.75 -6.15 5.41
C ASP A 217 -11.67 -5.81 4.38
N ALA A 218 -12.07 -5.08 3.33
CA ALA A 218 -11.17 -4.64 2.28
C ALA A 218 -10.13 -3.60 2.76
N ASN A 219 -10.41 -2.89 3.86
CA ASN A 219 -9.49 -1.89 4.43
C ASN A 219 -8.47 -2.51 5.40
N ARG A 220 -8.73 -3.76 5.82
CA ARG A 220 -7.91 -4.54 6.74
C ARG A 220 -7.72 -5.96 6.19
N PRO A 221 -7.11 -6.09 4.99
CA PRO A 221 -7.10 -7.35 4.30
C PRO A 221 -6.27 -8.37 5.09
N THR A 222 -6.78 -9.61 5.09
CA THR A 222 -6.08 -10.80 5.55
C THR A 222 -6.05 -11.80 4.41
N PHE A 223 -5.02 -12.61 4.35
CA PHE A 223 -4.83 -13.59 3.27
C PHE A 223 -4.78 -14.99 3.84
N TYR A 224 -5.46 -15.92 3.17
CA TYR A 224 -5.38 -17.34 3.44
C TYR A 224 -4.37 -17.96 2.51
N VAL A 225 -3.46 -18.77 3.05
CA VAL A 225 -2.45 -19.51 2.29
C VAL A 225 -2.69 -20.99 2.48
N SER A 226 -2.65 -21.73 1.38
CA SER A 226 -2.85 -23.18 1.37
C SER A 226 -1.76 -23.87 0.57
N THR A 227 -1.27 -25.01 1.05
CA THR A 227 -0.19 -25.77 0.41
C THR A 227 -0.24 -27.24 0.76
N ASN A 228 0.33 -28.09 -0.10
CA ASN A 228 0.56 -29.50 0.16
C ASN A 228 1.92 -29.78 0.85
N LEU A 229 2.71 -28.75 1.12
CA LEU A 229 3.99 -28.87 1.83
C LEU A 229 3.81 -29.31 3.30
N PRO A 230 4.89 -29.83 3.93
CA PRO A 230 4.89 -30.21 5.35
C PRO A 230 4.36 -29.12 6.30
N ASP A 231 3.92 -29.56 7.47
CA ASP A 231 3.43 -28.67 8.52
C ASP A 231 4.49 -27.64 8.95
N ARG A 232 4.03 -26.47 9.41
CA ARG A 232 4.87 -25.33 9.78
C ARG A 232 5.71 -24.77 8.64
N THR A 233 5.21 -24.87 7.40
CA THR A 233 5.78 -24.14 6.28
C THR A 233 5.55 -22.64 6.47
N LYS A 234 6.58 -21.82 6.27
CA LYS A 234 6.53 -20.37 6.42
C LYS A 234 6.61 -19.69 5.06
N PHE A 235 5.74 -18.73 4.84
CA PHE A 235 5.72 -17.91 3.64
C PHE A 235 5.77 -16.44 4.01
N ASP A 236 6.60 -15.67 3.31
CA ASP A 236 6.61 -14.21 3.43
C ASP A 236 5.70 -13.63 2.34
N LEU A 237 4.73 -12.84 2.78
CA LEU A 237 3.75 -12.15 1.94
C LEU A 237 4.12 -10.68 1.89
N TYR A 238 4.43 -10.19 0.70
CA TYR A 238 4.68 -8.78 0.44
C TYR A 238 3.49 -8.21 -0.32
N LEU A 239 2.78 -7.26 0.30
CA LEU A 239 1.66 -6.55 -0.31
C LEU A 239 2.17 -5.19 -0.82
N VAL A 240 2.30 -5.03 -2.13
CA VAL A 240 2.85 -3.82 -2.76
C VAL A 240 1.77 -3.11 -3.55
N GLY A 241 1.50 -1.85 -3.21
CA GLY A 241 0.53 -1.01 -3.91
C GLY A 241 1.04 -0.54 -5.27
N ASN A 242 0.16 -0.52 -6.27
CA ASN A 242 0.45 0.08 -7.57
C ASN A 242 0.32 1.61 -7.45
N SER A 243 1.44 2.32 -7.54
CA SER A 243 1.53 3.77 -7.36
C SER A 243 0.56 4.59 -8.22
N GLU A 244 0.11 4.06 -9.36
CA GLU A 244 -0.82 4.72 -10.27
C GLU A 244 -2.30 4.54 -9.90
N THR A 245 -2.59 3.76 -8.86
CA THR A 245 -3.95 3.45 -8.43
C THR A 245 -4.19 3.70 -6.95
N LEU A 246 -3.14 4.03 -6.18
CA LEU A 246 -3.30 4.37 -4.78
C LEU A 246 -3.90 5.77 -4.62
N LEU A 247 -4.95 5.88 -3.80
CA LEU A 247 -5.46 7.16 -3.33
C LEU A 247 -4.58 7.74 -2.22
N ASN A 248 -4.28 9.03 -2.31
CA ASN A 248 -3.63 9.84 -1.27
C ASN A 248 -2.21 9.37 -0.86
N ARG A 249 -1.64 8.37 -1.53
CA ARG A 249 -0.27 7.88 -1.32
C ARG A 249 0.38 7.56 -2.66
N LEU A 250 1.68 7.81 -2.77
CA LEU A 250 2.46 7.47 -3.97
C LEU A 250 2.98 6.03 -3.94
N GLN A 251 3.11 5.45 -2.75
CA GLN A 251 3.62 4.11 -2.55
C GLN A 251 3.01 3.49 -1.30
N PHE A 252 2.91 2.17 -1.30
CA PHE A 252 2.56 1.38 -0.14
C PHE A 252 3.26 0.03 -0.24
N SER A 253 3.85 -0.43 0.86
CA SER A 253 4.32 -1.80 1.00
C SER A 253 4.15 -2.26 2.43
N ALA A 254 3.70 -3.48 2.62
CA ALA A 254 3.66 -4.12 3.93
C ALA A 254 4.03 -5.59 3.78
N GLN A 255 4.60 -6.18 4.83
CA GLN A 255 5.07 -7.56 4.86
C GLN A 255 4.47 -8.27 6.06
N ASN A 256 3.98 -9.49 5.85
CA ASN A 256 3.59 -10.42 6.90
C ASN A 256 4.17 -11.80 6.62
N THR A 257 4.41 -12.59 7.66
CA THR A 257 4.80 -14.00 7.52
C THR A 257 3.63 -14.90 7.94
N VAL A 258 3.31 -15.88 7.09
CA VAL A 258 2.27 -16.88 7.36
C VAL A 258 2.93 -18.22 7.66
N THR A 259 2.63 -18.79 8.82
CA THR A 259 3.00 -20.19 9.13
C THR A 259 1.79 -21.08 8.92
N THR A 260 1.91 -22.09 8.06
CA THR A 260 0.82 -23.04 7.81
C THR A 260 0.75 -24.08 8.92
N VAL A 261 -0.48 -24.40 9.34
CA VAL A 261 -0.78 -25.51 10.22
C VAL A 261 -1.60 -26.53 9.44
N LYS A 262 -1.03 -27.72 9.22
CA LYS A 262 -1.55 -28.76 8.33
C LYS A 262 -1.82 -28.23 6.92
N GLY A 263 -0.85 -27.50 6.35
CA GLY A 263 -0.95 -26.98 4.99
C GLY A 263 -1.95 -25.83 4.80
N PHE A 264 -2.42 -25.19 5.87
CA PHE A 264 -3.27 -24.00 5.80
C PHE A 264 -2.85 -22.94 6.82
N GLY A 265 -2.76 -21.68 6.44
CA GLY A 265 -2.44 -20.55 7.32
C GLY A 265 -3.25 -19.31 6.98
N LYS A 266 -3.37 -18.39 7.94
CA LYS A 266 -3.99 -17.07 7.77
C LYS A 266 -2.95 -16.00 8.14
N SER A 267 -2.84 -14.95 7.35
CA SER A 267 -1.98 -13.80 7.67
C SER A 267 -2.57 -12.95 8.78
N GLU A 268 -1.71 -12.16 9.40
CA GLU A 268 -2.15 -11.00 10.16
C GLU A 268 -2.78 -9.95 9.22
N VAL A 269 -3.44 -8.97 9.83
CA VAL A 269 -4.05 -7.85 9.11
C VAL A 269 -2.93 -6.97 8.53
N PHE A 270 -3.04 -6.62 7.26
CA PHE A 270 -2.15 -5.61 6.68
C PHE A 270 -2.66 -4.21 7.04
N LEU A 271 -1.80 -3.41 7.67
CA LEU A 271 -2.05 -2.03 8.05
C LEU A 271 -0.94 -1.14 7.49
N ALA A 272 -1.24 0.15 7.32
CA ALA A 272 -0.21 1.16 7.08
C ALA A 272 0.56 1.47 8.37
N GLU A 273 1.67 2.21 8.25
CA GLU A 273 2.44 2.70 9.38
C GLU A 273 1.54 3.44 10.38
N GLY A 274 1.76 3.20 11.68
CA GLY A 274 0.91 3.73 12.74
C GLY A 274 -0.46 3.05 12.89
N GLY A 275 -0.68 1.91 12.26
CA GLY A 275 -1.94 1.16 12.37
C GLY A 275 -3.09 1.73 11.54
N GLN A 276 -2.80 2.66 10.64
CA GLN A 276 -3.77 3.25 9.73
C GLN A 276 -4.29 2.21 8.72
N LEU A 277 -5.46 2.47 8.16
CA LEU A 277 -6.01 1.65 7.07
C LEU A 277 -5.13 1.77 5.83
N ILE A 278 -5.08 0.70 5.04
CA ILE A 278 -4.33 0.74 3.78
C ILE A 278 -5.03 1.70 2.78
N PRO A 279 -4.26 2.37 1.91
CA PRO A 279 -4.85 3.21 0.87
C PRO A 279 -5.78 2.43 -0.07
N LYS A 280 -6.77 3.10 -0.64
CA LYS A 280 -7.62 2.48 -1.67
C LYS A 280 -6.87 2.40 -2.99
N GLY A 281 -6.84 1.23 -3.64
CA GLY A 281 -6.16 1.04 -4.93
C GLY A 281 -5.92 -0.41 -5.33
N GLU A 282 -5.15 -0.62 -6.40
CA GLU A 282 -4.69 -1.93 -6.83
C GLU A 282 -3.37 -2.31 -6.12
N TYR A 283 -3.26 -3.57 -5.73
CA TYR A 283 -2.14 -4.14 -5.01
C TYR A 283 -1.68 -5.41 -5.69
N ARG A 284 -0.37 -5.65 -5.70
CA ARG A 284 0.22 -6.95 -6.05
C ARG A 284 0.70 -7.62 -4.77
N LEU A 285 0.17 -8.81 -4.53
CA LEU A 285 0.61 -9.69 -3.47
C LEU A 285 1.67 -10.64 -4.03
N PHE A 286 2.86 -10.60 -3.43
CA PHE A 286 3.94 -11.54 -3.70
C PHE A 286 4.05 -12.50 -2.53
N LEU A 287 3.92 -13.79 -2.80
CA LEU A 287 4.16 -14.84 -1.82
C LEU A 287 5.48 -15.52 -2.15
N THR A 288 6.38 -15.53 -1.17
CA THR A 288 7.76 -16.01 -1.32
C THR A 288 8.10 -17.01 -0.21
N GLU A 289 9.15 -17.79 -0.43
CA GLU A 289 9.72 -18.62 0.63
C GLU A 289 10.31 -17.74 1.74
N SER A 290 10.00 -18.07 2.99
CA SER A 290 10.59 -17.35 4.14
C SER A 290 12.05 -17.75 4.36
N ALA A 291 12.89 -16.81 4.77
CA ALA A 291 14.29 -17.10 5.10
C ALA A 291 14.43 -18.11 6.25
N ASP A 292 13.46 -18.13 7.17
CA ASP A 292 13.41 -19.00 8.35
C ASP A 292 12.75 -20.37 8.08
N GLN A 293 12.84 -20.84 6.84
CA GLN A 293 12.21 -22.09 6.42
C GLN A 293 12.90 -23.33 7.01
N THR A 294 12.12 -24.37 7.30
CA THR A 294 12.65 -25.67 7.74
C THR A 294 13.36 -26.40 6.60
N GLU A 295 14.45 -27.10 6.90
CA GLU A 295 15.25 -27.83 5.89
C GLU A 295 14.44 -28.81 5.04
N GLY A 296 13.47 -29.51 5.64
CA GLY A 296 12.60 -30.42 4.90
C GLY A 296 11.78 -29.75 3.79
N VAL A 297 11.38 -28.48 4.00
CA VAL A 297 10.64 -27.72 2.99
C VAL A 297 11.58 -27.09 1.98
N LYS A 298 12.76 -26.60 2.41
CA LYS A 298 13.80 -26.10 1.49
C LYS A 298 14.22 -27.14 0.46
N LEU A 299 14.19 -28.43 0.81
CA LEU A 299 14.48 -29.53 -0.12
C LEU A 299 13.32 -29.82 -1.09
N ALA A 300 12.08 -29.52 -0.70
CA ALA A 300 10.90 -29.77 -1.53
C ALA A 300 10.61 -28.63 -2.54
N LEU A 301 10.91 -27.39 -2.17
CA LEU A 301 10.63 -26.19 -2.98
C LEU A 301 11.38 -26.08 -4.33
N PRO A 302 12.62 -26.57 -4.52
CA PRO A 302 13.32 -26.49 -5.80
C PRO A 302 12.61 -27.21 -6.96
N GLY A 303 11.74 -28.18 -6.65
CA GLY A 303 10.89 -28.84 -7.64
C GLY A 303 9.69 -28.00 -8.10
N TYR A 304 9.40 -26.89 -7.42
CA TYR A 304 8.33 -25.98 -7.79
C TYR A 304 8.76 -25.14 -9.00
N VAL A 305 8.08 -25.34 -10.14
CA VAL A 305 8.19 -24.45 -11.29
C VAL A 305 7.37 -23.20 -10.98
N GLY A 306 7.91 -22.34 -10.13
CA GLY A 306 7.31 -21.05 -9.80
C GLY A 306 7.31 -20.09 -11.00
N ILE A 307 6.76 -18.91 -10.79
CA ILE A 307 6.79 -17.82 -11.78
C ILE A 307 8.24 -17.34 -11.87
N ARG A 308 9.03 -17.94 -12.78
CA ARG A 308 10.44 -17.57 -12.98
C ARG A 308 10.56 -16.10 -13.39
N SER A 309 11.19 -15.31 -12.52
CA SER A 309 11.84 -13.97 -12.57
C SER A 309 11.71 -13.01 -13.77
N ALA A 310 10.80 -13.18 -14.73
CA ALA A 310 10.57 -12.20 -15.79
C ALA A 310 9.87 -10.93 -15.26
N LEU A 311 9.26 -11.01 -14.08
CA LEU A 311 8.69 -9.86 -13.39
C LEU A 311 9.80 -9.02 -12.75
N LYS A 312 9.86 -7.74 -13.12
CA LYS A 312 10.68 -6.75 -12.41
C LYS A 312 10.28 -6.77 -10.94
N THR A 313 11.21 -7.19 -10.09
CA THR A 313 10.99 -7.28 -8.65
C THR A 313 10.85 -5.85 -8.08
N PRO A 314 9.76 -5.54 -7.36
CA PRO A 314 9.65 -4.26 -6.68
C PRO A 314 10.79 -4.08 -5.67
N PRO A 315 11.31 -2.86 -5.46
CA PRO A 315 12.44 -2.63 -4.55
C PRO A 315 12.15 -3.00 -3.10
N GLN A 316 10.87 -3.10 -2.70
CA GLN A 316 10.44 -3.48 -1.36
C GLN A 316 10.47 -5.01 -1.14
N VAL A 317 10.63 -5.79 -2.20
CA VAL A 317 10.78 -7.24 -2.11
C VAL A 317 12.27 -7.59 -2.28
N PRO A 318 12.85 -8.51 -1.49
CA PRO A 318 14.25 -8.88 -1.63
C PRO A 318 14.58 -9.30 -3.06
N ALA A 319 15.67 -8.77 -3.62
CA ALA A 319 16.03 -8.97 -5.02
C ALA A 319 16.30 -10.45 -5.39
N ASN A 320 16.61 -11.28 -4.39
CA ASN A 320 16.84 -12.72 -4.52
C ASN A 320 15.64 -13.58 -4.07
N ALA A 321 14.48 -12.98 -3.80
CA ALA A 321 13.31 -13.73 -3.37
C ALA A 321 12.78 -14.63 -4.50
N HIS A 322 12.46 -15.88 -4.15
CA HIS A 322 11.83 -16.83 -5.07
C HIS A 322 10.31 -16.66 -5.02
N PHE A 323 9.72 -16.13 -6.09
CA PHE A 323 8.28 -15.92 -6.18
C PHE A 323 7.54 -17.23 -6.39
N LEU A 324 6.70 -17.58 -5.41
CA LEU A 324 5.86 -18.77 -5.46
C LEU A 324 4.51 -18.43 -6.08
N VAL A 325 3.88 -17.34 -5.60
CA VAL A 325 2.60 -16.86 -6.14
C VAL A 325 2.64 -15.35 -6.29
N VAL A 326 2.07 -14.84 -7.39
CA VAL A 326 1.82 -13.41 -7.60
C VAL A 326 0.36 -13.22 -7.98
N LYS A 327 -0.41 -12.50 -7.17
CA LYS A 327 -1.82 -12.17 -7.43
C LYS A 327 -2.04 -10.66 -7.32
N THR A 328 -2.98 -10.13 -8.09
CA THR A 328 -3.37 -8.71 -8.05
C THR A 328 -4.75 -8.59 -7.41
N TYR A 329 -4.90 -7.64 -6.49
CA TYR A 329 -6.13 -7.37 -5.75
C TYR A 329 -6.48 -5.87 -5.81
N PHE A 330 -7.75 -5.53 -5.71
CA PHE A 330 -8.18 -4.16 -5.43
C PHE A 330 -8.63 -4.09 -3.97
N LEU A 331 -7.98 -3.25 -3.16
CA LEU A 331 -8.17 -3.20 -1.71
C LEU A 331 -8.43 -1.75 -1.25
N GLY A 332 -8.86 -1.58 0.01
CA GLY A 332 -9.23 -0.27 0.59
C GLY A 332 -10.63 0.24 0.18
N GLY A 333 -11.52 -0.66 -0.26
CA GLY A 333 -12.91 -0.37 -0.61
C GLY A 333 -13.30 -0.76 -2.04
N PRO A 334 -14.54 -0.51 -2.49
CA PRO A 334 -15.02 -0.89 -3.82
C PRO A 334 -14.45 0.01 -4.93
N ARG A 335 -14.16 -0.54 -6.12
CA ARG A 335 -13.73 0.26 -7.29
C ARG A 335 -14.92 0.98 -7.91
N ASP A 336 -15.34 2.08 -7.29
CA ASP A 336 -16.49 2.91 -7.68
C ASP A 336 -16.08 4.17 -8.47
N GLU A 337 -17.07 4.91 -8.97
CA GLU A 337 -16.86 6.18 -9.68
C GLU A 337 -16.21 7.24 -8.77
N THR A 338 -16.56 7.26 -7.48
CA THR A 338 -15.96 8.16 -6.50
C THR A 338 -14.46 7.94 -6.38
N TYR A 339 -14.00 6.69 -6.36
CA TYR A 339 -12.58 6.35 -6.40
C TYR A 339 -11.89 6.88 -7.66
N LEU A 340 -12.47 6.67 -8.84
CA LEU A 340 -11.88 7.13 -10.10
C LEU A 340 -11.76 8.65 -10.15
N THR A 341 -12.78 9.39 -9.70
CA THR A 341 -12.74 10.86 -9.61
C THR A 341 -11.67 11.34 -8.63
N ARG A 342 -11.58 10.73 -7.43
CA ARG A 342 -10.55 11.07 -6.45
C ARG A 342 -9.14 10.74 -6.95
N LEU A 343 -8.97 9.62 -7.63
CA LEU A 343 -7.69 9.20 -8.19
C LEU A 343 -7.22 10.18 -9.25
N LYS A 344 -8.11 10.58 -10.16
CA LYS A 344 -7.81 11.61 -11.16
C LYS A 344 -7.41 12.94 -10.51
N ALA A 345 -8.14 13.40 -9.50
CA ALA A 345 -7.82 14.63 -8.77
C ALA A 345 -6.45 14.52 -8.06
N PHE A 346 -6.15 13.36 -7.47
CA PHE A 346 -4.87 13.09 -6.85
C PHE A 346 -3.72 13.11 -7.86
N HIS A 347 -3.87 12.46 -9.02
CA HIS A 347 -2.86 12.49 -10.09
C HIS A 347 -2.60 13.91 -10.61
N GLU A 348 -3.66 14.70 -10.80
CA GLU A 348 -3.52 16.08 -11.23
C GLU A 348 -2.77 16.93 -10.18
N LYS A 349 -3.06 16.71 -8.89
CA LYS A 349 -2.33 17.34 -7.79
C LYS A 349 -0.85 16.97 -7.79
N ILE A 350 -0.50 15.70 -8.01
CA ILE A 350 0.90 15.25 -8.11
C ILE A 350 1.59 15.88 -9.31
N LYS A 351 0.91 15.95 -10.46
CA LYS A 351 1.44 16.57 -11.67
C LYS A 351 1.72 18.07 -11.45
N GLN A 352 0.81 18.79 -10.82
CA GLN A 352 1.02 20.20 -10.49
C GLN A 352 2.16 20.39 -9.49
N THR A 353 2.23 19.53 -8.46
CA THR A 353 3.28 19.58 -7.43
C THR A 353 4.65 19.31 -8.04
N SER A 354 4.80 18.24 -8.81
CA SER A 354 6.04 17.91 -9.51
C SER A 354 6.45 18.99 -10.51
N GLN A 355 5.53 19.58 -11.27
CA GLN A 355 5.86 20.70 -12.17
C GLN A 355 6.38 21.92 -11.40
N ARG A 356 5.77 22.24 -10.25
CA ARG A 356 6.21 23.32 -9.37
C ARG A 356 7.62 23.05 -8.82
N GLU A 357 7.84 21.84 -8.29
CA GLU A 357 9.15 21.44 -7.76
C GLU A 357 10.23 21.48 -8.85
N LEU A 358 9.92 21.03 -10.07
CA LEU A 358 10.89 21.05 -11.16
C LEU A 358 11.28 22.49 -11.56
N GLN A 359 10.32 23.43 -11.52
CA GLN A 359 10.59 24.84 -11.74
C GLN A 359 11.46 25.43 -10.63
N GLU A 360 11.17 25.08 -9.38
CA GLU A 360 11.96 25.49 -8.22
C GLU A 360 13.41 24.96 -8.30
N LEU A 361 13.58 23.66 -8.55
CA LEU A 361 14.88 23.02 -8.75
C LEU A 361 15.68 23.71 -9.87
N LYS A 362 15.00 24.07 -10.97
CA LYS A 362 15.62 24.81 -12.06
C LYS A 362 16.10 26.19 -11.61
N GLN A 363 15.33 26.92 -10.81
CA GLN A 363 15.74 28.21 -10.26
C GLN A 363 16.98 28.08 -9.36
N TYR A 364 17.04 27.05 -8.51
CA TYR A 364 18.24 26.79 -7.70
C TYR A 364 19.46 26.48 -8.57
N SER A 365 19.32 25.58 -9.55
CA SER A 365 20.38 25.24 -10.48
C SER A 365 20.89 26.45 -11.27
N ASP A 366 19.98 27.26 -11.83
CA ASP A 366 20.32 28.46 -12.60
C ASP A 366 21.04 29.50 -11.72
N THR A 367 20.57 29.68 -10.48
CA THR A 367 21.20 30.56 -9.50
C THR A 367 22.62 30.11 -9.17
N LEU A 368 22.81 28.83 -8.82
CA LEU A 368 24.13 28.29 -8.49
C LEU A 368 25.10 28.37 -9.68
N ASN A 369 24.63 28.06 -10.89
CA ASN A 369 25.45 28.11 -12.09
C ASN A 369 25.85 29.56 -12.46
N MET A 370 24.93 30.51 -12.30
CA MET A 370 25.21 31.93 -12.49
C MET A 370 26.26 32.44 -11.50
N GLN A 371 26.12 32.10 -10.22
CA GLN A 371 27.07 32.49 -9.18
C GLN A 371 28.44 31.85 -9.43
N PHE A 372 28.48 30.54 -9.70
CA PHE A 372 29.72 29.82 -10.03
C PHE A 372 30.46 30.48 -11.20
N SER A 373 29.75 30.79 -12.29
CA SER A 373 30.33 31.40 -13.49
C SER A 373 30.85 32.81 -13.24
N ALA A 374 30.08 33.64 -12.51
CA ALA A 374 30.47 35.00 -12.15
C ALA A 374 31.72 35.02 -11.27
N MET A 375 31.71 34.22 -10.18
CA MET A 375 32.82 34.14 -9.23
C MET A 375 34.09 33.61 -9.90
N THR A 376 34.00 32.52 -10.67
CA THR A 376 35.14 31.93 -11.38
C THR A 376 35.75 32.92 -12.37
N THR A 377 34.92 33.68 -13.09
CA THR A 377 35.39 34.68 -14.06
C THR A 377 36.14 35.81 -13.36
N GLU A 378 35.56 36.36 -12.29
CA GLU A 378 36.16 37.45 -11.53
C GLU A 378 37.42 37.00 -10.78
N PHE A 379 37.40 35.81 -10.19
CA PHE A 379 38.55 35.20 -9.54
C PHE A 379 39.72 35.03 -10.52
N ASN A 380 39.49 34.45 -11.69
CA ASN A 380 40.53 34.28 -12.71
C ASN A 380 41.12 35.61 -13.19
N ARG A 381 40.29 36.67 -13.28
CA ARG A 381 40.74 38.03 -13.62
C ARG A 381 41.69 38.59 -12.55
N ILE A 382 41.42 38.32 -11.29
CA ILE A 382 42.27 38.73 -10.15
C ILE A 382 43.52 37.86 -10.08
N HIS A 383 43.37 36.55 -10.21
CA HIS A 383 44.44 35.56 -10.08
C HIS A 383 45.51 35.71 -11.17
N SER A 384 45.10 35.99 -12.41
CA SER A 384 46.01 36.24 -13.53
C SER A 384 46.79 37.56 -13.41
N ALA A 385 46.34 38.49 -12.56
CA ALA A 385 47.04 39.76 -12.35
C ALA A 385 48.25 39.57 -11.41
N LYS A 386 49.47 39.78 -11.92
CA LYS A 386 50.72 39.73 -11.13
C LYS A 386 50.66 40.56 -9.84
N LYS A 387 49.94 41.70 -9.88
CA LYS A 387 49.56 42.54 -8.74
C LYS A 387 48.13 43.04 -8.93
N PRO A 388 47.13 42.49 -8.22
CA PRO A 388 45.75 42.94 -8.35
C PRO A 388 45.61 44.41 -8.00
N SER A 389 45.02 45.22 -8.89
CA SER A 389 44.79 46.63 -8.60
C SER A 389 43.75 46.80 -7.47
N PRO A 390 43.75 47.94 -6.74
CA PRO A 390 42.72 48.21 -5.74
C PRO A 390 41.29 48.11 -6.29
N GLY A 391 41.09 48.48 -7.56
CA GLY A 391 39.80 48.35 -8.23
C GLY A 391 39.35 46.90 -8.44
N LEU A 392 40.29 46.00 -8.77
CA LEU A 392 40.01 44.56 -8.87
C LEU A 392 39.57 43.96 -7.52
N ARG A 393 40.28 44.31 -6.45
CA ARG A 393 39.92 43.87 -5.09
C ARG A 393 38.58 44.45 -4.62
N ALA A 394 38.27 45.68 -5.00
CA ALA A 394 36.98 46.31 -4.70
C ALA A 394 35.83 45.62 -5.46
N ALA A 395 36.05 45.22 -6.71
CA ALA A 395 35.09 44.44 -7.49
C ALA A 395 34.81 43.07 -6.82
N TRP A 396 35.85 42.32 -6.45
CA TRP A 396 35.67 41.08 -5.68
C TRP A 396 34.84 41.26 -4.41
N LYS A 397 35.16 42.28 -3.60
CA LYS A 397 34.42 42.54 -2.36
C LYS A 397 32.93 42.79 -2.60
N LYS A 398 32.58 43.44 -3.72
CA LYS A 398 31.19 43.66 -4.11
C LYS A 398 30.50 42.34 -4.48
N ASP A 399 31.18 41.50 -5.26
CA ASP A 399 30.65 40.20 -5.68
C ASP A 399 30.54 39.23 -4.49
N ALA A 400 31.56 39.21 -3.62
CA ALA A 400 31.56 38.47 -2.35
C ALA A 400 30.41 38.88 -1.42
N ALA A 401 30.10 40.18 -1.32
CA ALA A 401 28.96 40.65 -0.55
C ALA A 401 27.63 40.18 -1.16
N THR A 402 27.52 40.21 -2.50
CA THR A 402 26.34 39.72 -3.22
C THR A 402 26.15 38.22 -3.01
N TRP A 403 27.22 37.43 -3.15
CA TRP A 403 27.21 36.01 -2.84
C TRP A 403 26.84 35.75 -1.39
N GLY A 404 27.38 36.52 -0.43
CA GLY A 404 27.04 36.37 0.99
C GLY A 404 25.53 36.49 1.27
N GLN A 405 24.83 37.39 0.57
CA GLN A 405 23.37 37.52 0.67
C GLN A 405 22.64 36.29 0.10
N ILE A 406 23.01 35.86 -1.11
CA ILE A 406 22.41 34.70 -1.78
C ILE A 406 22.68 33.42 -0.99
N ASN A 407 23.93 33.22 -0.56
CA ASN A 407 24.36 32.11 0.27
C ASN A 407 23.55 32.07 1.58
N GLY A 408 23.32 33.21 2.24
CA GLY A 408 22.50 33.25 3.45
C GLY A 408 21.06 32.77 3.23
N GLN A 409 20.44 33.14 2.10
CA GLN A 409 19.10 32.68 1.73
C GLN A 409 19.08 31.18 1.40
N LEU A 410 20.06 30.71 0.61
CA LEU A 410 20.17 29.30 0.24
C LEU A 410 20.45 28.41 1.46
N ASP A 411 21.31 28.85 2.38
CA ASP A 411 21.65 28.11 3.59
C ASP A 411 20.41 27.89 4.46
N GLN A 412 19.59 28.93 4.65
CA GLN A 412 18.34 28.83 5.41
C GLN A 412 17.39 27.81 4.79
N THR A 413 17.20 27.85 3.47
CA THR A 413 16.31 26.89 2.79
C THR A 413 16.88 25.48 2.84
N ILE A 414 18.15 25.28 2.49
CA ILE A 414 18.79 23.96 2.38
C ILE A 414 18.90 23.27 3.74
N GLN A 415 19.04 24.02 4.84
CA GLN A 415 19.04 23.46 6.19
C GLN A 415 17.69 22.85 6.59
N THR A 416 16.58 23.29 5.99
CA THR A 416 15.26 22.66 6.22
C THR A 416 15.13 21.29 5.53
N TRP A 417 16.01 20.98 4.57
CA TRP A 417 15.97 19.74 3.80
C TRP A 417 16.69 18.61 4.53
N SER A 418 16.01 18.03 5.51
CA SER A 418 16.42 16.77 6.12
C SER A 418 16.21 15.60 5.14
N LYS A 419 16.93 14.50 5.33
CA LYS A 419 16.75 13.29 4.51
C LYS A 419 15.32 12.76 4.58
N GLU A 420 14.69 12.84 5.75
CA GLU A 420 13.31 12.41 5.97
C GLU A 420 12.32 13.33 5.24
N THR A 421 12.49 14.65 5.37
CA THR A 421 11.68 15.67 4.67
C THR A 421 11.76 15.47 3.16
N LEU A 422 12.96 15.32 2.60
CA LEU A 422 13.15 15.10 1.16
C LEU A 422 12.52 13.79 0.67
N GLN A 423 12.48 12.75 1.51
CA GLN A 423 11.85 11.48 1.15
C GLN A 423 10.32 11.53 1.30
N ASN A 424 9.79 12.28 2.25
CA ASN A 424 8.35 12.21 2.56
C ASN A 424 7.54 13.32 1.89
N GLU A 425 8.11 14.52 1.75
CA GLU A 425 7.37 15.72 1.33
C GLU A 425 7.63 16.11 -0.12
N PHE A 426 8.82 15.82 -0.65
CA PHE A 426 9.21 16.22 -1.99
C PHE A 426 9.08 15.08 -2.99
N PHE A 427 8.52 15.39 -4.15
CA PHE A 427 8.44 14.46 -5.27
C PHE A 427 9.84 14.15 -5.81
N TYR A 428 10.70 15.15 -5.96
CA TYR A 428 12.06 15.01 -6.50
C TYR A 428 13.17 15.04 -5.43
N GLY A 429 12.94 14.44 -4.26
CA GLY A 429 13.88 14.48 -3.12
C GLY A 429 15.34 14.20 -3.45
N LYS A 430 15.64 13.20 -4.30
CA LYS A 430 17.01 12.88 -4.74
C LYS A 430 17.69 14.02 -5.51
N VAL A 431 16.94 14.86 -6.22
CA VAL A 431 17.51 16.00 -6.95
C VAL A 431 17.70 17.20 -6.05
N TYR A 432 16.86 17.38 -5.03
CA TYR A 432 17.16 18.31 -3.94
C TYR A 432 18.47 17.95 -3.22
N GLU A 433 18.78 16.66 -3.03
CA GLU A 433 20.09 16.23 -2.52
C GLU A 433 21.23 16.64 -3.47
N LEU A 434 21.05 16.57 -4.79
CA LEU A 434 22.03 17.06 -5.76
C LEU A 434 22.18 18.59 -5.71
N VAL A 435 21.09 19.34 -5.51
CA VAL A 435 21.15 20.80 -5.29
C VAL A 435 21.99 21.11 -4.06
N LYS A 436 21.77 20.39 -2.95
CA LYS A 436 22.55 20.54 -1.72
C LYS A 436 24.03 20.26 -1.96
N ASN A 437 24.37 19.18 -2.66
CA ASN A 437 25.76 18.83 -2.98
C ASN A 437 26.43 19.89 -3.87
N ALA A 438 25.72 20.38 -4.90
CA ALA A 438 26.22 21.44 -5.77
C ALA A 438 26.42 22.76 -5.00
N TYR A 439 25.48 23.12 -4.12
CA TYR A 439 25.59 24.29 -3.25
C TYR A 439 26.82 24.23 -2.34
N GLU A 440 27.01 23.13 -1.61
CA GLU A 440 28.17 22.98 -0.71
C GLU A 440 29.50 23.05 -1.47
N SER A 441 29.55 22.49 -2.68
CA SER A 441 30.74 22.51 -3.53
C SER A 441 31.06 23.94 -4.01
N VAL A 442 30.04 24.69 -4.47
CA VAL A 442 30.19 26.10 -4.89
C VAL A 442 30.58 26.99 -3.70
N LYS A 443 29.98 26.76 -2.52
CA LYS A 443 30.29 27.47 -1.28
C LYS A 443 31.73 27.24 -0.84
N SER A 444 32.22 25.99 -0.90
CA SER A 444 33.60 25.62 -0.59
C SER A 444 34.60 26.31 -1.52
N LEU A 445 34.35 26.29 -2.84
CA LEU A 445 35.16 27.00 -3.82
C LEU A 445 35.26 28.49 -3.49
N PHE A 446 34.12 29.15 -3.26
CA PHE A 446 34.09 30.56 -2.90
C PHE A 446 34.90 30.87 -1.63
N GLN A 447 34.81 30.03 -0.59
CA GLN A 447 35.58 30.21 0.65
C GLN A 447 37.09 30.16 0.38
N ILE A 448 37.55 29.22 -0.44
CA ILE A 448 38.96 29.10 -0.85
C ILE A 448 39.41 30.35 -1.62
N GLU A 449 38.61 30.81 -2.58
CA GLU A 449 38.89 32.00 -3.39
C GLU A 449 38.90 33.27 -2.54
N ASN A 450 37.93 33.44 -1.64
CA ASN A 450 37.84 34.58 -0.75
C ASN A 450 39.02 34.64 0.23
N ASN A 451 39.39 33.50 0.82
CA ASN A 451 40.56 33.40 1.69
C ASN A 451 41.86 33.76 0.96
N PHE A 452 41.97 33.41 -0.33
CA PHE A 452 43.13 33.78 -1.15
C PHE A 452 43.22 35.30 -1.38
N ILE A 453 42.08 35.95 -1.65
CA ILE A 453 42.04 37.38 -1.96
C ILE A 453 42.19 38.24 -0.70
N GLU A 454 41.62 37.82 0.42
CA GLU A 454 41.68 38.53 1.71
C GLU A 454 42.97 38.25 2.50
N GLY A 455 43.59 37.08 2.31
CA GLY A 455 44.77 36.64 3.04
C GLY A 455 46.11 36.81 2.31
N ASN A 456 47.17 36.32 2.96
CA ASN A 456 48.49 36.08 2.35
C ASN A 456 48.72 34.57 2.26
N PRO A 457 48.02 33.87 1.35
CA PRO A 457 47.99 32.41 1.31
C PRO A 457 49.34 31.83 0.90
N ASP A 458 49.66 30.66 1.45
CA ASP A 458 50.65 29.76 0.87
C ASP A 458 50.20 29.39 -0.56
N ARG A 459 50.89 29.96 -1.56
CA ARG A 459 50.56 29.76 -2.97
C ARG A 459 50.61 28.29 -3.40
N GLY A 460 51.48 27.49 -2.78
CA GLY A 460 51.65 26.09 -3.13
C GLY A 460 50.42 25.24 -2.78
N GLY A 461 49.92 25.40 -1.55
CA GLY A 461 48.71 24.70 -1.10
C GLY A 461 47.43 25.20 -1.79
N PHE A 462 47.38 26.49 -2.13
CA PHE A 462 46.20 27.10 -2.75
C PHE A 462 45.83 26.46 -4.10
N GLU A 463 46.77 26.36 -5.04
CA GLU A 463 46.49 25.87 -6.40
C GLU A 463 45.89 24.44 -6.39
N ILE A 464 46.38 23.60 -5.48
CA ILE A 464 45.89 22.22 -5.32
C ILE A 464 44.47 22.23 -4.75
N GLN A 465 44.21 23.01 -3.71
CA GLN A 465 42.89 23.10 -3.07
C GLN A 465 41.85 23.73 -4.00
N HIS A 466 42.23 24.82 -4.68
CA HIS A 466 41.37 25.52 -5.64
C HIS A 466 41.05 24.63 -6.83
N GLY A 467 42.06 24.02 -7.47
CA GLY A 467 41.84 23.13 -8.61
C GLY A 467 40.91 21.96 -8.29
N LYS A 468 41.05 21.38 -7.08
CA LYS A 468 40.15 20.34 -6.59
C LYS A 468 38.71 20.87 -6.40
N ALA A 469 38.54 21.94 -5.63
CA ALA A 469 37.22 22.50 -5.34
C ALA A 469 36.49 22.99 -6.61
N LEU A 470 37.23 23.56 -7.57
CA LEU A 470 36.71 23.99 -8.85
C LEU A 470 36.17 22.80 -9.67
N SER A 471 36.92 21.69 -9.68
CA SER A 471 36.49 20.45 -10.34
C SER A 471 35.25 19.87 -9.69
N GLU A 472 35.23 19.77 -8.36
CA GLU A 472 34.09 19.25 -7.59
C GLU A 472 32.83 20.09 -7.81
N ALA A 473 32.93 21.42 -7.77
CA ALA A 473 31.81 22.32 -8.00
C ALA A 473 31.26 22.19 -9.44
N ARG A 474 32.14 22.10 -10.44
CA ARG A 474 31.73 21.91 -11.84
C ARG A 474 31.02 20.58 -12.04
N GLU A 475 31.59 19.48 -11.54
CA GLU A 475 31.01 18.14 -11.67
C GLU A 475 29.64 18.05 -11.00
N ALA A 476 29.49 18.62 -9.79
CA ALA A 476 28.23 18.64 -9.08
C ALA A 476 27.14 19.44 -9.82
N LEU A 477 27.48 20.60 -10.40
CA LEU A 477 26.57 21.41 -11.20
C LEU A 477 26.18 20.71 -12.51
N GLU A 478 27.12 20.07 -13.19
CA GLU A 478 26.87 19.32 -14.43
C GLU A 478 25.96 18.11 -14.18
N LEU A 479 26.21 17.36 -13.10
CA LEU A 479 25.37 16.25 -12.68
C LEU A 479 23.94 16.72 -12.35
N LEU A 480 23.80 17.82 -11.61
CA LEU A 480 22.51 18.42 -11.30
C LEU A 480 21.75 18.80 -12.59
N GLN A 481 22.39 19.55 -13.50
CA GLN A 481 21.78 19.98 -14.76
C GLN A 481 21.35 18.79 -15.62
N THR A 482 22.23 17.81 -15.79
CA THR A 482 21.95 16.58 -16.54
C THR A 482 20.74 15.86 -15.95
N LYS A 483 20.67 15.74 -14.62
CA LYS A 483 19.56 15.08 -13.95
C LYS A 483 18.24 15.84 -14.11
N MET A 484 18.26 17.17 -14.02
CA MET A 484 17.06 17.99 -14.26
C MET A 484 16.56 17.85 -15.71
N GLU A 485 17.47 17.84 -16.68
CA GLU A 485 17.10 17.65 -18.09
C GLU A 485 16.47 16.28 -18.33
N LEU A 486 17.06 15.23 -17.74
CA LEU A 486 16.50 13.88 -17.78
C LEU A 486 15.09 13.83 -17.17
N MET A 487 14.86 14.50 -16.04
CA MET A 487 13.53 14.55 -15.42
C MET A 487 12.52 15.32 -16.26
N GLY A 488 12.93 16.43 -16.89
CA GLY A 488 12.06 17.17 -17.81
C GLY A 488 11.67 16.39 -19.08
N LYS A 489 12.47 15.37 -19.43
CA LYS A 489 12.26 14.48 -20.59
C LYS A 489 11.72 13.10 -20.20
N ALA A 490 11.66 12.78 -18.91
CA ALA A 490 11.31 11.45 -18.45
C ALA A 490 9.90 11.09 -18.94
N PRO A 491 9.68 9.89 -19.50
CA PRO A 491 8.36 9.48 -19.91
C PRO A 491 7.46 9.46 -18.69
N ALA A 492 6.29 10.08 -18.82
CA ALA A 492 5.25 9.91 -17.84
C ALA A 492 4.79 8.44 -17.84
N THR A 493 4.30 7.98 -16.70
CA THR A 493 3.57 6.72 -16.60
C THR A 493 2.37 6.70 -17.55
N PRO A 494 1.76 5.53 -17.86
CA PRO A 494 0.54 5.45 -18.65
C PRO A 494 -0.60 6.37 -18.13
N SER A 495 -0.63 6.61 -16.83
CA SER A 495 -1.56 7.55 -16.19
C SER A 495 -1.15 9.03 -16.25
N GLY A 496 -0.02 9.36 -16.87
CA GLY A 496 0.48 10.72 -17.02
C GLY A 496 1.19 11.28 -15.77
N ILE A 497 1.40 10.46 -14.74
CA ILE A 497 2.15 10.83 -13.53
C ILE A 497 3.64 10.78 -13.84
N PRO A 498 4.44 11.80 -13.47
CA PRO A 498 5.90 11.69 -13.56
C PRO A 498 6.42 10.53 -12.70
N THR A 499 7.58 10.00 -13.04
CA THR A 499 8.21 8.96 -12.21
C THR A 499 9.02 9.63 -11.11
N ARG A 500 8.77 9.23 -9.85
CA ARG A 500 9.44 9.79 -8.67
C ARG A 500 10.96 9.58 -8.71
N ASP A 501 11.39 8.48 -9.33
CA ASP A 501 12.80 8.11 -9.35
C ASP A 501 13.61 8.74 -10.47
N GLY A 502 13.00 9.14 -11.60
CA GLY A 502 13.76 9.59 -12.78
C GLY A 502 14.98 8.70 -13.10
N LEU A 503 14.95 7.42 -12.72
CA LEU A 503 16.02 6.41 -12.76
C LEU A 503 15.46 5.14 -13.40
#